data_AF-G9QNK7-F1
#
_entry.id   AF-G9QNK7-F1
#
_cell.length_a   1.000
_cell.length_b   1.000
_cell.length_c   1.000
_cell.angle_alpha   90.00
_cell.angle_beta   90.00
_cell.angle_gamma   90.00
#
_symmetry.space_group_name_H-M   'P 1'
#
loop_
_entity.id
_entity.type
_entity.pdbx_description
1 polymer ?
#
loop_
_entity_poly.entity_id
_entity_poly.type
_entity_poly.pdbx_seq_one_letter_code
_entity_poly.pdbx_strand_id
1 'polypeptide(L)'
;GGTVHILRGTYPITTQIAVNKEGITLKGESETLLVLQADLIPLLILSNNTTIDGLTITSDIPYQKEFIQVAGTNTRLMNNTIFGPPQALPMSDWVVNRAVVPQVSVTNLIVENNTFYSLRTGIYINPNVTGAMNKMMYKSLCKAFC
;
A
#
# COMPACT_ATOMS: atom_id res chain seq x y z
N GLY A 1 9.24 14.38 -14.30
CA GLY A 1 8.69 13.07 -13.91
C GLY A 1 9.03 12.02 -14.95
N GLY A 2 8.46 10.84 -14.79
CA GLY A 2 8.62 9.69 -15.69
C GLY A 2 7.82 8.51 -15.14
N THR A 3 7.66 7.46 -15.95
CA THR A 3 6.90 6.27 -15.54
C THR A 3 7.84 5.08 -15.45
N VAL A 4 7.84 4.40 -14.31
CA VAL A 4 8.43 3.08 -14.14
C VAL A 4 7.30 2.07 -14.31
N HIS A 5 7.38 1.29 -15.39
CA HIS A 5 6.48 0.17 -15.62
C HIS A 5 7.05 -1.06 -14.91
N ILE A 6 6.25 -1.63 -14.02
CA ILE A 6 6.55 -2.91 -13.39
C ILE A 6 5.74 -3.94 -14.17
N LEU A 7 6.46 -4.78 -14.90
CA LEU A 7 5.89 -5.78 -15.79
C LEU A 7 5.21 -6.89 -14.97
N ARG A 8 4.41 -7.71 -15.65
CA ARG A 8 3.83 -8.92 -15.06
C ARG A 8 4.90 -9.79 -14.39
N GLY A 9 4.54 -10.41 -13.28
CA GLY A 9 5.43 -11.32 -12.56
C GLY A 9 5.36 -11.15 -11.05
N THR A 10 6.01 -12.09 -10.34
CA THR A 10 6.15 -12.04 -8.89
C THR A 10 7.53 -11.53 -8.52
N TYR A 11 7.58 -10.45 -7.73
CA TYR A 11 8.80 -9.77 -7.32
C TYR A 11 8.97 -9.85 -5.81
N PRO A 12 9.93 -10.66 -5.33
CA PRO A 12 10.36 -10.61 -3.94
C PRO A 12 10.92 -9.25 -3.57
N ILE A 13 10.40 -8.64 -2.51
CA ILE A 13 10.90 -7.38 -1.95
C ILE A 13 11.61 -7.69 -0.64
N THR A 14 12.94 -7.66 -0.69
CA THR A 14 13.84 -7.87 0.45
C THR A 14 14.57 -6.60 0.88
N THR A 15 14.43 -5.52 0.11
CA THR A 15 14.98 -4.19 0.39
C THR A 15 13.93 -3.12 0.16
N GLN A 16 13.96 -2.04 0.95
CA GLN A 16 13.08 -0.90 0.75
C GLN A 16 13.35 -0.19 -0.58
N ILE A 17 12.29 0.15 -1.29
CA ILE A 17 12.31 0.96 -2.51
C ILE A 17 11.98 2.41 -2.12
N ALA A 18 12.98 3.27 -2.17
CA ALA A 18 12.81 4.70 -1.98
C ALA A 18 12.32 5.36 -3.28
N VAL A 19 11.12 5.93 -3.27
CA VAL A 19 10.55 6.66 -4.40
C VAL A 19 10.82 8.14 -4.17
N ASN A 20 11.92 8.63 -4.76
CA ASN A 20 12.50 9.95 -4.47
C ASN A 20 12.58 10.88 -5.70
N LYS A 21 12.03 10.45 -6.84
CA LYS A 21 12.01 11.26 -8.06
C LYS A 21 10.69 12.02 -8.17
N GLU A 22 10.75 13.35 -8.12
CA GLU A 22 9.56 14.19 -8.27
C GLU A 22 8.80 13.93 -9.59
N GLY A 23 7.47 13.85 -9.49
CA GLY A 23 6.59 13.62 -10.63
C GLY A 23 6.66 12.19 -11.18
N ILE A 24 7.15 11.22 -10.41
CA ILE A 24 7.25 9.82 -10.84
C ILE A 24 5.89 9.12 -10.77
N THR A 25 5.64 8.24 -11.73
CA THR A 25 4.59 7.23 -11.66
C THR A 25 5.21 5.85 -11.55
N LEU A 26 4.83 5.08 -10.52
CA LEU A 26 5.05 3.63 -10.51
C LEU A 26 3.76 2.97 -10.99
N LYS A 27 3.85 2.24 -12.11
CA LYS A 27 2.69 1.62 -12.74
C LYS A 27 2.86 0.11 -12.83
N GLY A 28 2.01 -0.63 -12.13
CA GLY A 28 1.89 -2.08 -12.27
C GLY A 28 1.14 -2.44 -13.54
N GLU A 29 1.64 -3.42 -14.26
CA GLU A 29 0.86 -4.11 -15.29
C GLU A 29 -0.03 -5.18 -14.66
N SER A 30 -1.03 -5.65 -15.41
CA SER A 30 -1.85 -6.80 -14.99
C SER A 30 -0.95 -7.98 -14.61
N GLU A 31 -1.30 -8.70 -13.54
CA GLU A 31 -0.55 -9.84 -13.02
C GLU A 31 0.84 -9.49 -12.41
N THR A 32 1.10 -8.21 -12.13
CA THR A 32 2.22 -7.81 -11.26
C THR A 32 1.89 -8.13 -9.82
N LEU A 33 2.80 -8.79 -9.09
CA LEU A 33 2.69 -9.08 -7.66
C LEU A 33 4.01 -8.76 -6.95
N LEU A 34 4.00 -7.76 -6.06
CA LEU A 34 5.10 -7.50 -5.14
C LEU A 34 4.87 -8.28 -3.84
N VAL A 35 5.86 -9.07 -3.42
CA VAL A 35 5.78 -9.88 -2.19
C VAL A 35 6.88 -9.44 -1.23
N LEU A 36 6.50 -8.78 -0.14
CA LEU A 36 7.41 -8.44 0.95
C LEU A 36 7.88 -9.71 1.66
N GLN A 37 9.19 -9.87 1.79
CA GLN A 37 9.86 -11.02 2.42
C GLN A 37 10.92 -10.58 3.46
N ALA A 38 10.76 -9.38 4.02
CA ALA A 38 11.64 -8.81 5.04
C ALA A 38 10.86 -7.87 5.96
N ASP A 39 11.32 -7.68 7.21
CA ASP A 39 10.70 -6.77 8.18
C ASP A 39 11.09 -5.29 7.91
N LEU A 40 10.51 -4.74 6.83
CA LEU A 40 10.72 -3.36 6.39
C LEU A 40 9.46 -2.79 5.72
N ILE A 41 9.47 -1.49 5.43
CA ILE A 41 8.44 -0.84 4.61
C ILE A 41 8.88 -0.96 3.14
N PRO A 42 8.15 -1.67 2.26
CA PRO A 42 8.60 -1.93 0.90
C PRO A 42 8.64 -0.68 0.03
N LEU A 43 7.63 0.20 0.11
CA LEU A 43 7.61 1.46 -0.65
C LEU A 43 7.64 2.67 0.30
N LEU A 44 8.69 3.48 0.21
CA LEU A 44 8.80 4.76 0.90
C LEU A 44 8.70 5.91 -0.11
N ILE A 45 7.56 6.60 -0.12
CA ILE A 45 7.27 7.70 -1.06
C ILE A 45 7.80 9.02 -0.50
N LEU A 46 9.01 9.40 -0.90
CA LEU A 46 9.69 10.63 -0.47
C LEU A 46 9.37 11.82 -1.37
N SER A 47 9.10 11.58 -2.66
CA SER A 47 8.89 12.64 -3.65
C SER A 47 7.48 13.19 -3.65
N ASN A 48 7.37 14.50 -3.88
CA ASN A 48 6.10 15.14 -4.20
C ASN A 48 5.60 14.74 -5.60
N ASN A 49 4.31 14.96 -5.82
CA ASN A 49 3.65 14.76 -7.12
C ASN A 49 3.79 13.30 -7.62
N THR A 50 3.74 12.33 -6.70
CA THR A 50 3.94 10.89 -7.01
C THR A 50 2.61 10.22 -7.34
N THR A 51 2.60 9.33 -8.33
CA THR A 51 1.46 8.42 -8.61
C THR A 51 1.90 6.97 -8.42
N ILE A 52 1.13 6.20 -7.66
CA ILE A 52 1.25 4.74 -7.54
C ILE A 52 -0.03 4.14 -8.12
N ASP A 53 0.09 3.47 -9.26
CA ASP A 53 -1.04 3.02 -10.06
C ASP A 53 -0.96 1.51 -10.35
N GLY A 54 -2.05 0.78 -10.09
CA GLY A 54 -2.21 -0.60 -10.56
C GLY A 54 -1.30 -1.66 -9.92
N LEU A 55 -0.67 -1.37 -8.78
CA LEU A 55 0.17 -2.37 -8.10
C LEU A 55 -0.68 -3.39 -7.34
N THR A 56 -0.24 -4.65 -7.37
CA THR A 56 -0.67 -5.67 -6.40
C THR A 56 0.45 -5.95 -5.41
N ILE A 57 0.18 -5.80 -4.11
CA ILE A 57 1.19 -5.91 -3.05
C ILE A 57 0.69 -6.82 -1.93
N THR A 58 1.54 -7.75 -1.50
CA THR A 58 1.31 -8.60 -0.32
C THR A 58 2.62 -8.93 0.40
N SER A 59 2.54 -9.75 1.46
CA SER A 59 3.69 -10.26 2.20
C SER A 59 3.54 -11.76 2.46
N ASP A 60 4.67 -12.44 2.67
CA ASP A 60 4.69 -13.86 3.02
C ASP A 60 4.16 -14.14 4.43
N ILE A 61 4.47 -13.25 5.38
CA ILE A 61 3.94 -13.24 6.75
C ILE A 61 3.43 -11.83 7.13
N PRO A 62 2.57 -11.68 8.15
CA PRO A 62 2.05 -10.37 8.51
C PRO A 62 3.10 -9.59 9.31
N TYR A 63 4.02 -8.90 8.62
CA TYR A 63 4.96 -7.99 9.28
C TYR A 63 4.22 -6.83 9.95
N GLN A 64 4.67 -6.40 11.13
CA GLN A 64 4.06 -5.28 11.88
C GLN A 64 4.46 -3.92 11.28
N LYS A 65 4.19 -3.73 9.99
CA LYS A 65 4.57 -2.59 9.15
C LYS A 65 3.48 -2.26 8.14
N GLU A 66 3.58 -1.08 7.54
CA GLU A 66 2.84 -0.70 6.35
C GLU A 66 3.54 -1.13 5.05
N PHE A 67 2.76 -1.38 4.01
CA PHE A 67 3.29 -1.61 2.66
C PHE A 67 3.78 -0.32 2.00
N ILE A 68 3.04 0.78 2.17
CA ILE A 68 3.37 2.07 1.59
C ILE A 68 3.41 3.13 2.69
N GLN A 69 4.57 3.74 2.90
CA GLN A 69 4.69 4.95 3.71
C GLN A 69 4.80 6.17 2.80
N VAL A 70 4.00 7.20 3.06
CA VAL A 70 3.97 8.42 2.23
C VAL A 70 4.51 9.61 3.00
N ALA A 71 5.58 10.22 2.52
CA ALA A 71 6.13 11.49 3.03
C ALA A 71 5.90 12.66 2.05
N GLY A 72 5.85 12.38 0.74
CA GLY A 72 5.65 13.39 -0.30
C GLY A 72 4.20 13.87 -0.42
N THR A 73 4.02 15.16 -0.70
CA THR A 73 2.71 15.80 -0.93
C THR A 73 2.21 15.57 -2.35
N ASN A 74 0.92 15.81 -2.58
CA ASN A 74 0.26 15.59 -3.87
C ASN A 74 0.43 14.14 -4.38
N THR A 75 0.46 13.18 -3.46
CA THR A 75 0.60 11.75 -3.79
C THR A 75 -0.76 11.17 -4.16
N ARG A 76 -0.81 10.42 -5.26
CA ARG A 76 -1.99 9.68 -5.71
C ARG A 76 -1.73 8.17 -5.63
N LEU A 77 -2.56 7.45 -4.89
CA LEU A 77 -2.58 5.99 -4.85
C LEU A 77 -3.85 5.54 -5.56
N MET A 78 -3.72 4.92 -6.73
CA MET A 78 -4.84 4.62 -7.61
C MET A 78 -4.85 3.16 -8.06
N ASN A 79 -6.03 2.52 -8.12
CA ASN A 79 -6.20 1.20 -8.73
C ASN A 79 -5.33 0.08 -8.14
N ASN A 80 -4.81 0.23 -6.92
CA ASN A 80 -3.94 -0.77 -6.32
C ASN A 80 -4.75 -1.83 -5.57
N THR A 81 -4.21 -3.03 -5.48
CA THR A 81 -4.71 -4.12 -4.64
C THR A 81 -3.66 -4.44 -3.58
N ILE A 82 -3.93 -4.14 -2.31
CA ILE A 82 -2.96 -4.35 -1.22
C ILE A 82 -3.60 -5.23 -0.16
N PHE A 83 -2.96 -6.36 0.16
CA PHE A 83 -3.52 -7.32 1.10
C PHE A 83 -2.47 -8.01 1.94
N GLY A 84 -2.83 -8.34 3.17
CA GLY A 84 -1.99 -9.16 4.04
C GLY A 84 -2.24 -10.66 3.86
N PRO A 85 -1.35 -11.50 4.40
CA PRO A 85 -1.59 -12.93 4.49
C PRO A 85 -2.74 -13.24 5.47
N PRO A 86 -3.37 -14.42 5.38
CA PRO A 86 -4.46 -14.81 6.27
C PRO A 86 -4.04 -14.79 7.74
N GLN A 87 -4.90 -14.22 8.59
CA GLN A 87 -4.75 -14.24 10.05
C GLN A 87 -6.03 -14.80 10.69
N ALA A 88 -5.90 -15.53 11.79
CA ALA A 88 -7.04 -16.12 12.49
C ALA A 88 -7.88 -15.03 13.16
N LEU A 89 -9.20 -15.16 13.12
CA LEU A 89 -10.09 -14.26 13.88
C LEU A 89 -9.96 -14.55 15.39
N PRO A 90 -10.22 -13.56 16.27
CA PRO A 90 -10.72 -12.23 15.97
C PRO A 90 -9.63 -11.27 15.45
N MET A 91 -10.07 -10.26 14.67
CA MET A 91 -9.17 -9.23 14.12
C MET A 91 -8.47 -8.37 15.19
N SER A 92 -8.95 -8.38 16.44
CA SER A 92 -8.29 -7.74 17.57
C SER A 92 -6.87 -8.26 17.80
N ASP A 93 -6.64 -9.53 17.47
CA ASP A 93 -5.41 -10.26 17.77
C ASP A 93 -4.44 -10.27 16.58
N TRP A 94 -4.86 -9.68 15.44
CA TRP A 94 -4.04 -9.61 14.25
C TRP A 94 -2.80 -8.75 14.48
N VAL A 95 -1.67 -9.21 13.95
CA VAL A 95 -0.47 -8.40 13.82
C VAL A 95 -0.82 -7.14 13.04
N VAL A 96 -0.30 -6.00 13.50
CA VAL A 96 -0.68 -4.69 12.97
C VAL A 96 0.03 -4.39 11.64
N ASN A 97 -0.33 -5.15 10.61
CA ASN A 97 0.05 -4.92 9.22
C ASN A 97 -0.93 -3.94 8.55
N ARG A 98 -0.39 -3.00 7.76
CA ARG A 98 -1.17 -1.89 7.18
C ARG A 98 -0.95 -1.77 5.67
N ALA A 99 -1.93 -1.30 4.91
CA ALA A 99 -1.67 -0.98 3.50
C ALA A 99 -0.88 0.33 3.38
N VAL A 100 -1.40 1.42 3.97
CA VAL A 100 -0.85 2.77 3.75
C VAL A 100 -0.76 3.55 5.07
N VAL A 101 0.37 4.22 5.28
CA VAL A 101 0.59 5.19 6.38
C VAL A 101 1.23 6.46 5.81
N PRO A 102 0.49 7.57 5.64
CA PRO A 102 1.14 8.86 5.47
C PRO A 102 1.87 9.29 6.74
N GLN A 103 3.00 9.99 6.60
CA GLN A 103 3.65 10.71 7.69
C GLN A 103 2.80 11.92 8.12
N VAL A 104 3.16 12.55 9.24
CA VAL A 104 2.44 13.73 9.75
C VAL A 104 2.44 14.87 8.72
N SER A 105 1.34 15.62 8.68
CA SER A 105 1.21 16.83 7.85
C SER A 105 1.34 16.64 6.33
N VAL A 106 1.26 15.41 5.82
CA VAL A 106 1.20 15.17 4.36
C VAL A 106 -0.07 15.78 3.78
N THR A 107 0.07 16.66 2.80
CA THR A 107 -1.07 17.32 2.17
C THR A 107 -1.39 16.73 0.80
N ASN A 108 -2.68 16.78 0.46
CA ASN A 108 -3.22 16.35 -0.83
C ASN A 108 -2.89 14.88 -1.17
N LEU A 109 -3.06 13.97 -0.20
CA LEU A 109 -3.04 12.53 -0.44
C LEU A 109 -4.38 12.10 -1.06
N ILE A 110 -4.35 11.66 -2.31
CA ILE A 110 -5.53 11.11 -2.99
C ILE A 110 -5.42 9.60 -3.04
N VAL A 111 -6.42 8.90 -2.49
CA VAL A 111 -6.51 7.44 -2.57
C VAL A 111 -7.81 7.08 -3.27
N GLU A 112 -7.71 6.52 -4.47
CA GLU A 112 -8.86 6.29 -5.34
C GLU A 112 -8.88 4.88 -5.93
N ASN A 113 -10.03 4.21 -5.87
CA ASN A 113 -10.24 2.91 -6.53
C ASN A 113 -9.27 1.82 -6.08
N ASN A 114 -8.83 1.86 -4.81
CA ASN A 114 -7.97 0.82 -4.25
C ASN A 114 -8.79 -0.25 -3.54
N THR A 115 -8.27 -1.47 -3.55
CA THR A 115 -8.81 -2.63 -2.85
C THR A 115 -7.90 -3.05 -1.71
N PHE A 116 -8.40 -3.05 -0.48
CA PHE A 116 -7.67 -3.49 0.71
C PHE A 116 -8.40 -4.63 1.44
N TYR A 117 -7.66 -5.67 1.84
CA TYR A 117 -8.22 -6.81 2.60
C TYR A 117 -7.15 -7.59 3.36
N SER A 118 -7.56 -8.42 4.31
CA SER A 118 -6.64 -9.25 5.12
C SER A 118 -5.54 -8.47 5.86
N LEU A 119 -5.83 -7.24 6.24
CA LEU A 119 -4.92 -6.33 6.95
C LEU A 119 -5.54 -5.94 8.28
N ARG A 120 -4.73 -5.68 9.31
CA ARG A 120 -5.24 -5.07 10.56
C ARG A 120 -5.79 -3.67 10.31
N THR A 121 -5.24 -2.95 9.34
CA THR A 121 -5.74 -1.62 8.95
C THR A 121 -5.48 -1.40 7.47
N GLY A 122 -6.46 -0.87 6.73
CA GLY A 122 -6.22 -0.41 5.36
C GLY A 122 -5.30 0.81 5.37
N ILE A 123 -5.83 1.96 5.76
CA ILE A 123 -5.08 3.21 5.86
C ILE A 123 -5.08 3.70 7.29
N TYR A 124 -3.91 4.04 7.83
CA TYR A 124 -3.78 4.70 9.13
C TYR A 124 -3.34 6.14 8.91
N ILE A 125 -4.25 7.09 9.16
CA ILE A 125 -4.03 8.51 8.90
C ILE A 125 -3.39 9.17 10.12
N ASN A 126 -2.16 9.67 9.93
CA ASN A 126 -1.47 10.46 10.95
C ASN A 126 -2.05 11.89 11.06
N PRO A 127 -1.76 12.60 12.17
CA PRO A 127 -2.23 13.97 12.37
C PRO A 127 -1.90 14.92 11.22
N ASN A 128 -2.82 15.87 10.97
CA ASN A 128 -2.71 16.95 9.98
C ASN A 128 -2.56 16.50 8.52
N VAL A 129 -2.81 15.22 8.22
CA VAL A 129 -2.87 14.76 6.83
C VAL A 129 -4.16 15.26 6.16
N THR A 130 -4.04 15.80 4.95
CA THR A 130 -5.18 16.26 4.14
C THR A 130 -5.26 15.52 2.81
N GLY A 131 -6.46 15.41 2.24
CA GLY A 131 -6.66 14.70 0.98
C GLY A 131 -8.08 14.18 0.80
N ALA A 132 -8.24 13.22 -0.11
CA ALA A 132 -9.52 12.60 -0.41
C ALA A 132 -9.39 11.08 -0.56
N MET A 133 -10.42 10.36 -0.12
CA MET A 133 -10.50 8.90 -0.16
C MET A 133 -11.77 8.53 -0.93
N ASN A 134 -11.61 7.99 -2.14
CA ASN A 134 -12.70 7.80 -3.09
C ASN A 134 -12.79 6.34 -3.57
N LYS A 135 -14.01 5.81 -3.70
CA LYS A 135 -14.28 4.48 -4.32
C LYS A 135 -13.41 3.36 -3.73
N MET A 136 -13.32 3.30 -2.42
CA MET A 136 -12.54 2.28 -1.71
C MET A 136 -13.35 0.99 -1.57
N MET A 137 -12.75 -0.15 -1.90
CA MET A 137 -13.34 -1.46 -1.59
C MET A 137 -12.58 -2.11 -0.44
N TYR A 138 -13.30 -2.39 0.66
CA TYR A 138 -12.81 -3.23 1.74
C TYR A 138 -13.46 -4.62 1.63
N LYS A 139 -12.68 -5.67 1.42
CA LYS A 139 -13.20 -7.05 1.46
C LYS A 139 -12.96 -7.62 2.85
N SER A 140 -14.03 -7.91 3.59
CA SER A 140 -13.92 -8.79 4.76
C SER A 140 -13.80 -10.22 4.27
N LEU A 141 -12.80 -10.95 4.77
CA LEU A 141 -12.81 -12.41 4.67
C LEU A 141 -13.89 -12.91 5.63
N CYS A 142 -15.11 -13.07 5.13
CA CYS A 142 -16.04 -14.01 5.74
C CYS A 142 -15.47 -15.41 5.49
N LYS A 143 -14.60 -15.90 6.39
CA LYS A 143 -14.37 -17.33 6.50
C LYS A 143 -15.64 -17.92 7.10
N ALA A 144 -16.59 -18.27 6.23
CA ALA A 144 -17.66 -19.18 6.56
C ALA A 144 -17.02 -20.48 7.06
N PHE A 145 -17.06 -20.68 8.37
CA PHE A 145 -17.03 -22.03 8.93
C PHE A 145 -18.47 -22.52 8.86
N CYS A 146 -18.69 -23.59 8.08
CA CYS A 146 -19.77 -24.54 8.37
C CYS A 146 -19.51 -25.19 9.73
#